data_AF-A0A7C1QPL4-F1
#
_entry.id   AF-A0A7C1QPL4-F1
#
_cell.length_a   1.000
_cell.length_b   1.000
_cell.length_c   1.000
_cell.angle_alpha   90.00
_cell.angle_beta   90.00
_cell.angle_gamma   90.00
#
_symmetry.space_group_name_H-M   'P 1'
#
loop_
_entity.id
_entity.type
_entity.pdbx_description
1 polymer ?
#
loop_
_entity_poly.entity_id
_entity_poly.type
_entity_poly.pdbx_seq_one_letter_code
_entity_poly.pdbx_strand_id
1 'polypeptide(L)'
;MNKKERERYRNRLLKKKDEIVDKISETINESKEVESGIAQDVADKAESSYTKEFLLSLTDTEREQLLLIDEALKRIDKKELGICQRCGKDIIKKRLDAVPWTPHCIDCQKIEEEESS
;
A
#
# COMPACT_ATOMS: atom_id res chain seq x y z
N MET A 1 -12.29 1.90 18.05
CA MET A 1 -12.63 2.69 16.83
C MET A 1 -14.00 2.29 16.29
N ASN A 2 -14.82 3.23 15.79
CA ASN A 2 -16.18 2.94 15.32
C ASN A 2 -16.24 2.45 13.84
N LYS A 3 -17.43 2.04 13.37
CA LYS A 3 -17.62 1.53 11.99
C LYS A 3 -17.35 2.59 10.92
N LYS A 4 -17.80 3.84 11.12
CA LYS A 4 -17.62 4.93 10.16
C LYS A 4 -16.15 5.33 10.00
N GLU A 5 -15.41 5.37 11.10
CA GLU A 5 -13.97 5.65 11.11
C GLU A 5 -13.19 4.56 10.35
N ARG A 6 -13.53 3.28 10.56
CA ARG A 6 -12.93 2.17 9.81
C ARG A 6 -13.15 2.28 8.30
N GLU A 7 -14.37 2.64 7.89
CA GLU A 7 -14.68 2.82 6.47
C GLU A 7 -13.90 3.98 5.86
N ARG A 8 -13.77 5.10 6.59
CA ARG A 8 -12.93 6.22 6.17
C ARG A 8 -11.48 5.77 5.94
N TYR A 9 -10.90 5.00 6.87
CA TYR A 9 -9.53 4.50 6.69
C TYR A 9 -9.42 3.49 5.55
N ARG A 10 -10.40 2.60 5.37
CA ARG A 10 -10.45 1.66 4.24
C ARG A 10 -10.38 2.41 2.91
N ASN A 11 -11.24 3.41 2.70
CA ASN A 11 -11.27 4.18 1.46
C ASN A 11 -9.95 4.93 1.21
N ARG A 12 -9.30 5.42 2.27
CA ARG A 12 -7.98 6.04 2.15
C ARG A 12 -6.88 5.05 1.78
N LEU A 13 -6.92 3.85 2.35
CA LEU A 13 -5.98 2.77 2.04
C LEU A 13 -6.14 2.30 0.60
N LEU A 14 -7.37 2.08 0.14
CA LEU A 14 -7.68 1.69 -1.24
C LEU A 14 -7.22 2.77 -2.22
N LYS A 15 -7.57 4.04 -1.97
CA LYS A 15 -7.09 5.15 -2.79
C LYS A 15 -5.56 5.18 -2.85
N LYS A 16 -4.87 4.94 -1.73
CA LYS A 16 -3.41 4.93 -1.71
C LYS A 16 -2.81 3.74 -2.48
N LYS A 17 -3.48 2.58 -2.45
CA LYS A 17 -3.12 1.42 -3.24
C LYS A 17 -3.24 1.73 -4.73
N ASP A 18 -4.37 2.32 -5.14
CA ASP A 18 -4.61 2.74 -6.52
C ASP A 18 -3.56 3.75 -6.98
N GLU A 19 -3.21 4.76 -6.15
CA GLU A 19 -2.14 5.71 -6.45
C GLU A 19 -0.76 5.05 -6.70
N ILE A 20 -0.42 3.96 -6.01
CA ILE A 20 0.83 3.23 -6.23
C ILE A 20 0.75 2.39 -7.51
N VAL A 21 -0.40 1.80 -7.78
CA VAL A 21 -0.65 1.00 -8.99
C VAL A 21 -0.67 1.87 -10.24
N ASP A 22 -1.29 3.05 -10.18
CA ASP A 22 -1.46 3.98 -11.30
C ASP A 22 -0.13 4.56 -11.79
N LYS A 23 0.88 4.71 -10.92
CA LYS A 23 2.24 5.10 -11.32
C LYS A 23 2.82 4.21 -12.42
N ILE A 24 2.44 2.94 -12.44
CA ILE A 24 2.94 1.99 -13.43
C ILE A 24 2.21 2.16 -14.76
N SER A 25 0.91 2.47 -14.73
CA SER A 25 0.17 2.89 -15.92
C SER A 25 0.81 4.13 -16.56
N GLU A 26 1.25 5.10 -15.75
CA GLU A 26 1.99 6.27 -16.22
C GLU A 26 3.37 5.89 -16.79
N THR A 27 4.16 5.09 -16.08
CA THR A 27 5.49 4.63 -16.53
C THR A 27 5.40 3.83 -17.85
N ILE A 28 4.38 2.98 -18.00
CA ILE A 28 4.11 2.23 -19.23
C ILE A 28 3.67 3.18 -20.35
N ASN A 29 2.86 4.19 -20.07
CA ASN A 29 2.43 5.17 -21.08
C ASN A 29 3.58 6.08 -21.54
N GLU A 30 4.45 6.52 -20.63
CA GLU A 30 5.69 7.23 -20.98
C GLU A 30 6.62 6.35 -21.84
N SER A 31 6.63 5.04 -21.60
CA SER A 31 7.37 4.07 -22.42
C SER A 31 6.70 3.78 -23.78
N LYS A 32 5.38 4.03 -23.92
CA LYS A 32 4.58 3.76 -25.13
C LYS A 32 4.60 4.89 -26.16
N GLU A 33 5.18 6.06 -25.86
CA GLU A 33 5.52 7.04 -26.91
C GLU A 33 6.57 6.50 -27.89
N VAL A 34 7.13 5.30 -27.66
CA VAL A 34 8.08 4.63 -28.56
C VAL A 34 7.47 3.54 -29.44
N GLU A 35 6.25 3.01 -29.19
CA GLU A 35 5.69 1.98 -30.09
C GLU A 35 4.15 1.94 -30.11
N SER A 36 3.58 2.71 -31.04
CA SER A 36 2.18 2.63 -31.45
C SER A 36 1.93 1.29 -32.17
N GLY A 37 1.29 0.32 -31.51
CA GLY A 37 0.86 -0.91 -32.20
C GLY A 37 0.29 -2.07 -31.38
N ILE A 38 0.46 -2.09 -30.05
CA ILE A 38 0.15 -3.29 -29.24
C ILE A 38 -1.13 -3.21 -28.42
N ALA A 39 -1.96 -2.19 -28.62
CA ALA A 39 -3.03 -1.83 -27.69
C ALA A 39 -4.28 -2.74 -27.69
N GLN A 40 -4.37 -3.76 -28.57
CA GLN A 40 -5.66 -4.44 -28.78
C GLN A 40 -5.69 -5.95 -28.54
N ASP A 41 -4.57 -6.60 -28.21
CA ASP A 41 -4.52 -8.08 -28.07
C ASP A 41 -3.85 -8.58 -26.76
N VAL A 42 -3.73 -7.70 -25.76
CA VAL A 42 -3.06 -7.98 -24.46
C VAL A 42 -4.06 -8.12 -23.30
N ALA A 43 -5.37 -8.10 -23.59
CA ALA A 43 -6.39 -8.15 -22.55
C ALA A 43 -6.46 -9.52 -21.83
N ASP A 44 -6.00 -10.61 -22.46
CA ASP A 44 -6.20 -11.98 -21.93
C ASP A 44 -4.92 -12.83 -21.75
N LYS A 45 -3.71 -12.30 -22.02
CA LYS A 45 -2.48 -13.14 -22.04
C LYS A 45 -1.31 -12.71 -21.15
N ALA A 46 -1.48 -11.79 -20.21
CA ALA A 46 -0.33 -11.23 -19.51
C ALA A 46 -0.46 -10.99 -18.00
N GLU A 47 -1.38 -11.63 -17.28
CA GLU A 47 -1.54 -11.33 -15.85
C GLU A 47 -0.27 -11.62 -15.03
N SER A 48 0.49 -12.69 -15.33
CA SER A 48 1.71 -13.02 -14.57
C SER A 48 2.95 -12.21 -14.99
N SER A 49 3.19 -12.04 -16.29
CA SER A 49 4.37 -11.32 -16.80
C SER A 49 4.27 -9.82 -16.55
N TYR A 50 3.11 -9.20 -16.77
CA TYR A 50 2.93 -7.78 -16.45
C TYR A 50 2.94 -7.53 -14.93
N THR A 51 2.38 -8.44 -14.12
CA THR A 51 2.48 -8.32 -12.65
C THR A 51 3.94 -8.39 -12.19
N LYS A 52 4.78 -9.22 -12.82
CA LYS A 52 6.20 -9.28 -12.52
C LYS A 52 6.94 -7.99 -12.93
N GLU A 53 6.72 -7.52 -14.15
CA GLU A 53 7.29 -6.25 -14.65
C GLU A 53 6.87 -5.07 -13.75
N PHE A 54 5.58 -5.03 -13.40
CA PHE A 54 4.98 -4.10 -12.44
C PHE A 54 5.71 -4.14 -11.10
N LEU A 55 5.84 -5.32 -10.49
CA LEU A 55 6.51 -5.46 -9.19
C LEU A 55 7.98 -5.06 -9.27
N LEU A 56 8.67 -5.27 -10.40
CA LEU A 56 10.05 -4.86 -10.61
C LEU A 56 10.21 -3.34 -10.79
N SER A 57 9.23 -2.67 -11.38
CA SER A 57 9.26 -1.22 -11.59
C SER A 57 9.04 -0.40 -10.31
N LEU A 58 8.44 -0.99 -9.27
CA LEU A 58 8.30 -0.34 -7.97
C LEU A 58 9.64 -0.20 -7.24
N THR A 59 9.76 0.82 -6.40
CA THR A 59 10.83 0.89 -5.39
C THR A 59 10.59 -0.13 -4.27
N ASP A 60 11.63 -0.47 -3.50
CA ASP A 60 11.48 -1.32 -2.31
C ASP A 60 10.46 -0.74 -1.33
N THR A 61 10.49 0.57 -1.12
CA THR A 61 9.56 1.29 -0.25
C THR A 61 8.11 1.20 -0.74
N GLU A 62 7.86 1.27 -2.05
CA GLU A 62 6.50 1.13 -2.59
C GLU A 62 5.97 -0.30 -2.48
N ARG A 63 6.83 -1.31 -2.70
CA ARG A 63 6.47 -2.71 -2.48
C ARG A 63 6.12 -2.95 -1.01
N GLU A 64 6.96 -2.48 -0.09
CA GLU A 64 6.71 -2.58 1.34
C GLU A 64 5.42 -1.85 1.72
N GLN A 65 5.20 -0.65 1.20
CA GLN A 65 3.99 0.12 1.46
C GLN A 65 2.73 -0.61 0.98
N LEU A 66 2.74 -1.26 -0.19
CA LEU A 66 1.63 -2.09 -0.66
C LEU A 66 1.34 -3.25 0.30
N LEU A 67 2.38 -3.94 0.78
CA LEU A 67 2.23 -5.02 1.76
C LEU A 67 1.58 -4.50 3.06
N LEU A 68 2.04 -3.36 3.56
CA LEU A 68 1.50 -2.73 4.77
C LEU A 68 0.04 -2.27 4.58
N ILE A 69 -0.31 -1.76 3.40
CA ILE A 69 -1.69 -1.39 3.05
C ILE A 69 -2.59 -2.62 3.07
N ASP A 70 -2.18 -3.71 2.43
CA ASP A 70 -2.95 -4.95 2.39
C ASP A 70 -3.12 -5.56 3.78
N GLU A 71 -2.09 -5.50 4.62
CA GLU A 71 -2.19 -5.91 6.01
C GLU A 71 -3.15 -5.01 6.81
N ALA A 72 -3.07 -3.69 6.63
CA ALA A 72 -3.97 -2.75 7.28
C ALA A 72 -5.44 -2.96 6.88
N LEU A 73 -5.72 -3.29 5.62
CA LEU A 73 -7.06 -3.68 5.16
C LEU A 73 -7.56 -4.93 5.89
N LYS A 74 -6.72 -5.97 6.01
CA LYS A 74 -7.05 -7.17 6.80
C LYS A 74 -7.31 -6.83 8.27
N ARG A 75 -6.53 -5.92 8.87
CA ARG A 75 -6.75 -5.44 10.25
C ARG A 75 -8.07 -4.67 10.40
N ILE A 76 -8.52 -3.95 9.37
CA ILE A 76 -9.85 -3.31 9.37
C ILE A 76 -10.95 -4.35 9.45
N ASP A 77 -10.84 -5.44 8.66
CA ASP A 77 -11.80 -6.53 8.63
C ASP A 77 -11.89 -7.24 9.99
N LYS A 78 -10.73 -7.47 10.61
CA LYS A 78 -10.61 -8.04 11.98
C LYS A 78 -10.98 -7.05 13.10
N LYS A 79 -11.26 -5.79 12.78
CA LYS A 79 -11.53 -4.70 13.74
C LYS A 79 -10.33 -4.36 14.66
N GLU A 80 -9.12 -4.65 14.20
CA GLU A 80 -7.85 -4.46 14.92
C GLU A 80 -7.07 -3.23 14.45
N LEU A 81 -7.57 -2.49 13.46
CA LEU A 81 -6.91 -1.26 13.03
C LEU A 81 -6.80 -0.28 14.20
N GLY A 82 -5.60 0.27 14.37
CA GLY A 82 -5.26 1.18 15.47
C GLY A 82 -4.65 0.50 16.69
N ILE A 83 -4.34 -0.80 16.62
CA ILE A 83 -3.57 -1.51 17.65
C ILE A 83 -2.16 -1.77 17.11
N CYS A 84 -1.15 -1.39 17.90
CA CYS A 84 0.27 -1.63 17.59
C CYS A 84 0.57 -3.13 17.60
N GLN A 85 1.12 -3.65 16.50
CA GLN A 85 1.44 -5.08 16.36
C GLN A 85 2.64 -5.51 17.24
N ARG A 86 3.51 -4.57 17.65
CA ARG A 86 4.67 -4.86 18.51
C ARG A 86 4.34 -4.88 20.00
N CYS A 87 3.58 -3.89 20.49
CA CYS A 87 3.34 -3.72 21.94
C CYS A 87 1.88 -3.83 22.37
N GLY A 88 0.93 -4.02 21.44
CA GLY A 88 -0.49 -4.14 21.73
C GLY A 88 -1.19 -2.86 22.18
N LYS A 89 -0.48 -1.73 22.27
CA LYS A 89 -1.06 -0.43 22.67
C LYS A 89 -1.79 0.24 21.51
N ASP A 90 -2.71 1.14 21.84
CA ASP A 90 -3.41 1.95 20.85
C ASP A 90 -2.45 2.89 20.09
N ILE A 91 -2.60 2.92 18.77
CA ILE A 91 -1.96 3.87 17.87
C ILE A 91 -2.79 5.15 17.89
N ILE A 92 -2.16 6.27 18.25
CA ILE A 92 -2.83 7.56 18.31
C ILE A 92 -3.46 7.93 16.95
N LYS A 93 -4.66 8.52 16.98
CA LYS A 93 -5.41 8.87 15.77
C LYS A 93 -4.60 9.75 14.81
N LYS A 94 -3.85 10.72 15.34
CA LYS A 94 -3.00 11.61 14.53
C LYS A 94 -2.00 10.84 13.66
N ARG A 95 -1.46 9.71 14.16
CA ARG A 95 -0.56 8.84 13.41
C ARG A 95 -1.31 8.05 12.34
N LEU A 96 -2.46 7.45 12.67
CA LEU A 96 -3.31 6.78 11.67
C LEU A 96 -3.82 7.75 10.61
N ASP A 97 -4.04 9.01 10.97
CA ASP A 97 -4.45 10.04 10.04
C ASP A 97 -3.33 10.43 9.07
N ALA A 98 -2.06 10.38 9.49
CA ALA A 98 -0.92 10.59 8.62
C ALA A 98 -0.56 9.34 7.79
N VAL A 99 -0.46 8.19 8.47
CA VAL A 99 0.03 6.91 7.93
C VAL A 99 -0.93 5.79 8.34
N PRO A 100 -2.09 5.63 7.66
CA PRO A 100 -3.11 4.67 8.06
C PRO A 100 -2.70 3.20 7.92
N TRP A 101 -1.67 2.90 7.13
CA TRP A 101 -1.14 1.55 6.95
C TRP A 101 -0.15 1.11 8.04
N THR A 102 0.26 2.01 8.95
CA THR A 102 1.30 1.70 9.91
C THR A 102 0.95 0.52 10.84
N PRO A 103 1.86 -0.44 11.06
CA PRO A 103 1.67 -1.53 12.01
C PRO A 103 1.99 -1.11 13.44
N HIS A 104 2.79 -0.05 13.62
CA HIS A 104 3.42 0.31 14.88
C HIS A 104 2.97 1.67 15.42
N CYS A 105 3.04 1.84 16.75
CA CYS A 105 2.97 3.16 17.38
C CYS A 105 4.30 3.92 17.18
N ILE A 106 4.33 5.22 17.53
CA ILE A 106 5.53 6.05 17.35
C ILE A 106 6.73 5.47 18.10
N ASP A 107 6.53 5.03 19.35
CA ASP A 107 7.63 4.52 20.16
C ASP A 107 8.21 3.22 19.58
N CYS A 108 7.34 2.29 19.16
CA CYS A 108 7.77 1.04 18.53
C CYS A 108 8.41 1.24 17.15
N GLN A 109 7.96 2.25 16.40
CA GLN A 109 8.57 2.61 15.13
C GLN A 109 10.00 3.12 15.32
N LYS A 110 10.23 3.99 16.31
CA LYS A 110 11.57 4.51 16.60
C LYS A 110 12.55 3.39 16.94
N ILE A 111 12.12 2.43 17.75
CA ILE A 111 12.96 1.28 18.12
C ILE A 111 13.29 0.45 16.88
N GLU A 112 12.33 0.22 15.98
CA GLU A 112 12.56 -0.50 14.72
C GLU A 112 13.53 0.25 13.79
N GLU A 113 13.44 1.57 13.70
CA GLU A 113 14.37 2.42 12.96
C GLU A 113 15.79 2.38 13.55
N GLU A 114 15.92 2.37 14.88
CA GLU A 114 17.20 2.21 15.59
C GLU A 114 17.81 0.81 15.40
N GLU A 115 16.98 -0.24 15.35
CA GLU A 115 17.40 -1.63 15.14
C GLU A 115 17.80 -1.93 13.68
N SER A 116 17.32 -1.14 12.72
CA SER A 116 17.54 -1.31 11.27
C SER A 116 18.61 -0.37 10.68
N SER A 117 19.17 0.53 11.50
CA SER A 117 20.26 1.46 11.15
C SER A 117 21.64 0.86 11.43
#